data_AF-A0A9D8LCF5-F1
#
_entry.id   AF-A0A9D8LCF5-F1
#
_cell.length_a   1.000
_cell.length_b   1.000
_cell.length_c   1.000
_cell.angle_alpha   90.00
_cell.angle_beta   90.00
_cell.angle_gamma   90.00
#
_symmetry.space_group_name_H-M   'P 1'
#
loop_
_entity.id
_entity.type
_entity.pdbx_description
1 polymer ?
#
loop_
_entity_poly.entity_id
_entity_poly.type
_entity_poly.pdbx_seq_one_letter_code
_entity_poly.pdbx_strand_id
1 'polypeptide(L)'
;MSHPETSSTSAGPARLTLAGLALGLRRVSVLLPGIVVFAVAFGAAAAAKGLSLFEAILMSALVYAGVAQLVAMEIWRPEWSWGAIAGLAFVTATVNARSILQGASLQPWFARYPRRVNAFQLFVFTDANWLIGTRYRAEGGTDLGVVLGAGLCLWTVWVLATIPGYLLGSLVADPRQYGIDLVMPIFFAAMIVPLWRGRRAALPWVIAGVVALVASKLIDGYAFIIIGALSGALAGAFLDDAA
;
A
#
# COMPACT_ATOMS: atom_id res chain seq x y z
N MET A 1 22.30 -2.61 50.76
CA MET A 1 22.65 -1.91 49.50
C MET A 1 21.52 -2.11 48.53
N SER A 2 20.89 -1.00 48.16
CA SER A 2 19.62 -0.87 47.45
C SER A 2 19.68 -1.37 46.01
N HIS A 3 18.73 -2.22 45.63
CA HIS A 3 18.43 -2.51 44.22
C HIS A 3 17.97 -1.22 43.53
N PRO A 4 18.49 -0.87 42.35
CA PRO A 4 17.94 0.23 41.57
C PRO A 4 16.56 -0.19 41.05
N GLU A 5 15.53 0.49 41.54
CA GLU A 5 14.20 0.45 40.97
C GLU A 5 14.29 0.82 39.50
N THR A 6 13.99 -0.13 38.62
CA THR A 6 13.78 0.15 37.20
C THR A 6 12.60 1.12 37.12
N SER A 7 12.88 2.39 36.88
CA SER A 7 11.90 3.42 36.60
C SER A 7 11.02 2.94 35.44
N SER A 8 9.82 2.46 35.76
CA SER A 8 8.78 2.25 34.76
C SER A 8 8.50 3.63 34.17
N THR A 9 8.97 3.86 32.94
CA THR A 9 8.62 5.07 32.21
C THR A 9 7.10 5.04 32.07
N SER A 10 6.39 5.78 32.92
CA SER A 10 4.93 5.86 32.92
C SER A 10 4.52 6.47 31.59
N ALA A 11 4.31 5.61 30.60
CA ALA A 11 4.00 6.06 29.27
C ALA A 11 2.65 6.77 29.34
N GLY A 12 2.62 8.05 28.95
CA GLY A 12 1.46 8.93 29.12
C GLY A 12 0.15 8.35 28.56
N PRO A 13 -1.00 8.90 28.99
CA PRO A 13 -2.33 8.36 28.67
C PRO A 13 -2.57 8.25 27.17
N ALA A 14 -3.41 7.31 26.76
CA ALA A 14 -3.87 7.17 25.38
C ALA A 14 -4.52 8.49 24.91
N ARG A 15 -3.94 9.12 23.88
CA ARG A 15 -4.41 10.40 23.32
C ARG A 15 -4.88 10.19 21.88
N LEU A 16 -6.08 10.67 21.58
CA LEU A 16 -6.63 10.78 20.24
C LEU A 16 -7.30 12.16 20.19
N THR A 17 -6.59 13.15 19.66
CA THR A 17 -7.05 14.54 19.68
C THR A 17 -7.23 15.10 18.28
N LEU A 18 -8.13 16.07 18.13
CA LEU A 18 -8.30 16.79 16.86
C LEU A 18 -7.01 17.48 16.39
N ALA A 19 -6.18 17.96 17.32
CA ALA A 19 -4.87 18.52 17.00
C ALA A 19 -3.94 17.46 16.40
N GLY A 20 -3.96 16.24 16.95
CA GLY A 20 -3.27 15.08 16.37
C GLY A 20 -3.77 14.77 14.97
N LEU A 21 -5.10 14.71 14.75
CA LEU A 21 -5.67 14.50 13.41
C LEU A 21 -5.22 15.57 12.41
N ALA A 22 -5.30 16.84 12.79
CA ALA A 22 -4.86 17.96 11.94
C ALA A 22 -3.36 17.89 11.62
N LEU A 23 -2.53 17.52 12.60
CA LEU A 23 -1.10 17.30 12.39
C LEU A 23 -0.84 16.16 11.40
N GLY A 24 -1.57 15.05 11.53
CA GLY A 24 -1.52 13.91 10.59
C GLY A 24 -1.84 14.33 9.16
N LEU A 25 -2.96 15.05 8.98
CA LEU A 25 -3.39 15.60 7.69
C LEU A 25 -2.31 16.52 7.08
N ARG A 26 -1.73 17.40 7.90
CA ARG A 26 -0.66 18.31 7.43
C ARG A 26 0.59 17.53 7.01
N ARG A 27 1.01 16.52 7.78
CA ARG A 27 2.21 15.71 7.47
C ARG A 27 2.04 14.87 6.21
N VAL A 28 0.84 14.37 5.95
CA VAL A 28 0.58 13.53 4.77
C VAL A 28 0.37 14.34 3.49
N SER A 29 0.10 15.64 3.59
CA SER A 29 -0.17 16.52 2.44
C SER A 29 0.87 16.43 1.30
N VAL A 30 2.15 16.30 1.64
CA VAL A 30 3.26 16.17 0.68
C VAL A 30 3.14 14.91 -0.19
N LEU A 31 2.48 13.86 0.30
CA LEU A 31 2.30 12.60 -0.43
C LEU A 31 1.07 12.62 -1.34
N LEU A 32 0.14 13.57 -1.16
CA LEU A 32 -1.14 13.59 -1.87
C LEU A 32 -1.01 13.64 -3.40
N PRO A 33 -0.09 14.40 -4.02
CA PRO A 33 0.04 14.40 -5.47
C PRO A 33 0.32 13.00 -6.04
N GLY A 34 1.21 12.23 -5.40
CA GLY A 34 1.50 10.85 -5.81
C GLY A 34 0.29 9.93 -5.64
N ILE A 35 -0.46 10.11 -4.54
CA ILE A 35 -1.69 9.34 -4.28
C ILE A 35 -2.80 9.65 -5.29
N VAL A 36 -2.93 10.90 -5.71
CA VAL A 36 -3.89 11.29 -6.77
C VAL A 36 -3.54 10.63 -8.09
N VAL A 37 -2.27 10.71 -8.53
CA VAL A 37 -1.83 10.06 -9.78
C VAL A 37 -2.07 8.55 -9.71
N PHE A 38 -1.81 7.94 -8.56
CA PHE A 38 -2.01 6.52 -8.34
C PHE A 38 -3.51 6.12 -8.38
N ALA A 39 -4.37 6.86 -7.67
CA ALA A 39 -5.81 6.63 -7.69
C ALA A 39 -6.42 6.83 -9.08
N VAL A 40 -5.93 7.82 -9.83
CA VAL A 40 -6.33 8.07 -11.22
C VAL A 40 -5.95 6.89 -12.12
N ALA A 41 -4.73 6.36 -11.97
CA ALA A 41 -4.29 5.17 -12.71
C ALA A 41 -5.16 3.95 -12.39
N PHE A 42 -5.51 3.74 -11.12
CA PHE A 42 -6.47 2.70 -10.74
C PHE A 42 -7.84 2.91 -11.38
N GLY A 43 -8.40 4.12 -11.32
CA GLY A 43 -9.70 4.43 -11.91
C GLY A 43 -9.72 4.14 -13.41
N ALA A 44 -8.69 4.57 -14.14
CA ALA A 44 -8.56 4.32 -15.58
C ALA A 44 -8.46 2.82 -15.89
N ALA A 45 -7.70 2.07 -15.09
CA ALA A 45 -7.61 0.62 -15.24
C ALA A 45 -8.93 -0.11 -14.95
N ALA A 46 -9.67 0.34 -13.93
CA ALA A 46 -10.98 -0.23 -13.61
C ALA A 46 -11.97 -0.03 -14.77
N ALA A 47 -12.00 1.17 -15.36
CA ALA A 47 -12.81 1.45 -16.55
C ALA A 47 -12.40 0.55 -17.74
N ALA A 48 -11.09 0.39 -17.98
CA ALA A 48 -10.59 -0.47 -19.06
C ALA A 48 -10.93 -1.96 -18.86
N LYS A 49 -11.16 -2.40 -17.63
CA LYS A 49 -11.61 -3.76 -17.28
C LYS A 49 -13.13 -3.92 -17.25
N GLY A 50 -13.88 -2.88 -17.61
CA GLY A 50 -15.34 -2.91 -17.73
C GLY A 50 -16.08 -2.88 -16.40
N LEU A 51 -15.41 -2.55 -15.30
CA LEU A 51 -16.10 -2.25 -14.04
C LEU A 51 -16.96 -1.00 -14.25
N SER A 52 -18.09 -0.92 -13.55
CA SER A 52 -18.85 0.32 -13.44
C SER A 52 -18.15 1.32 -12.50
N LEU A 53 -18.51 2.60 -12.63
CA LEU A 53 -18.01 3.65 -11.73
C LEU A 53 -18.33 3.33 -10.27
N PHE A 54 -19.51 2.77 -10.00
CA PHE A 54 -19.92 2.39 -8.66
C PHE A 54 -19.04 1.26 -8.10
N GLU A 55 -18.75 0.23 -8.89
CA GLU A 55 -17.85 -0.86 -8.48
C GLU A 55 -16.43 -0.37 -8.24
N ALA A 56 -15.91 0.53 -9.08
CA ALA A 56 -14.58 1.12 -8.92
C ALA A 56 -14.49 1.95 -7.62
N ILE A 57 -15.48 2.80 -7.34
CA ILE A 57 -15.57 3.57 -6.09
C ILE A 57 -15.69 2.64 -4.88
N LEU A 58 -16.54 1.61 -4.97
CA LEU A 58 -16.76 0.65 -3.89
C LEU A 58 -15.47 -0.13 -3.59
N MET A 59 -14.74 -0.56 -4.62
CA MET A 59 -13.45 -1.21 -4.48
C MET A 59 -12.43 -0.27 -3.81
N SER A 60 -12.33 0.99 -4.27
CA SER A 60 -11.45 1.99 -3.64
C SER A 60 -11.81 2.28 -2.19
N ALA A 61 -13.09 2.31 -1.85
CA ALA A 61 -13.57 2.61 -0.50
C ALA A 61 -13.36 1.43 0.46
N LEU A 62 -13.66 0.20 0.04
CA LEU A 62 -13.67 -0.98 0.90
C LEU A 62 -12.36 -1.76 0.90
N VAL A 63 -11.76 -1.97 -0.27
CA VAL A 63 -10.49 -2.71 -0.37
C VAL A 63 -9.32 -1.81 0.02
N TYR A 64 -9.35 -0.54 -0.42
CA TYR A 64 -8.40 0.50 -0.06
C TYR A 64 -6.93 0.02 -0.01
N ALA A 65 -6.50 -0.63 -1.09
CA ALA A 65 -5.18 -1.25 -1.18
C ALA A 65 -4.60 -1.06 -2.58
N GLY A 66 -4.12 0.16 -2.88
CA GLY A 66 -3.81 0.59 -4.24
C GLY A 66 -2.99 -0.41 -5.08
N VAL A 67 -1.89 -0.95 -4.53
CA VAL A 67 -1.03 -1.90 -5.28
C VAL A 67 -1.78 -3.19 -5.57
N ALA A 68 -2.50 -3.72 -4.57
CA ALA A 68 -3.30 -4.93 -4.74
C ALA A 68 -4.50 -4.70 -5.68
N GLN A 69 -5.08 -3.50 -5.69
CA GLN A 69 -6.14 -3.13 -6.63
C GLN A 69 -5.61 -3.10 -8.07
N LEU A 70 -4.42 -2.57 -8.33
CA LEU A 70 -3.82 -2.63 -9.67
C LEU A 70 -3.50 -4.08 -10.08
N VAL A 71 -2.89 -4.87 -9.18
CA VAL A 71 -2.62 -6.29 -9.46
C VAL A 71 -3.92 -7.06 -9.69
N ALA A 72 -5.00 -6.73 -8.97
CA ALA A 72 -6.31 -7.29 -9.20
C ALA A 72 -6.84 -6.98 -10.61
N MET A 73 -6.64 -5.75 -11.12
CA MET A 73 -7.02 -5.38 -12.48
C MET A 73 -6.24 -6.15 -13.54
N GLU A 74 -4.94 -6.42 -13.33
CA GLU A 74 -4.13 -7.24 -14.24
C GLU A 74 -4.72 -8.64 -14.42
N ILE A 75 -5.13 -9.27 -13.32
CA ILE A 75 -5.65 -10.64 -13.31
C ILE A 75 -7.18 -10.71 -13.38
N TRP A 76 -7.84 -9.56 -13.60
CA TRP A 76 -9.29 -9.44 -13.69
C TRP A 76 -9.79 -10.12 -14.96
N ARG A 77 -10.88 -10.88 -14.84
CA ARG A 77 -11.39 -11.74 -15.91
C ARG A 77 -12.89 -11.51 -16.11
N PRO A 78 -13.40 -11.73 -17.33
CA PRO A 78 -14.83 -11.68 -17.60
C PRO A 78 -15.61 -12.76 -16.84
N GLU A 79 -15.00 -13.93 -16.66
CA GLU A 79 -15.62 -15.09 -16.01
C GLU A 79 -14.85 -15.50 -14.75
N TRP A 80 -15.58 -15.68 -13.66
CA TRP A 80 -15.03 -16.05 -12.36
C TRP A 80 -15.31 -17.50 -12.04
N SER A 81 -14.23 -18.27 -11.84
CA SER A 81 -14.28 -19.57 -11.18
C SER A 81 -13.83 -19.45 -9.73
N TRP A 82 -14.18 -20.43 -8.89
CA TRP A 82 -13.70 -20.48 -7.50
C TRP A 82 -12.16 -20.46 -7.42
N GLY A 83 -11.47 -21.11 -8.37
CA GLY A 83 -10.02 -21.06 -8.48
C GLY A 83 -9.48 -19.67 -8.82
N ALA A 84 -10.16 -18.92 -9.70
CA ALA A 84 -9.78 -17.55 -10.03
C ALA A 84 -9.95 -16.60 -8.83
N ILE A 85 -11.06 -16.75 -8.07
CA ILE A 85 -11.31 -15.98 -6.84
C ILE A 85 -10.23 -16.30 -5.80
N ALA A 86 -9.93 -17.58 -5.57
CA ALA A 86 -8.89 -18.00 -4.63
C ALA A 86 -7.50 -17.46 -5.04
N GLY A 87 -7.17 -17.51 -6.34
CA GLY A 87 -5.93 -16.95 -6.87
C GLY A 87 -5.84 -15.43 -6.66
N LEU A 88 -6.91 -14.69 -6.94
CA LEU A 88 -6.98 -13.25 -6.69
C LEU A 88 -6.79 -12.92 -5.21
N ALA A 89 -7.50 -13.62 -4.33
CA ALA A 89 -7.38 -13.44 -2.88
C ALA A 89 -5.96 -13.72 -2.39
N PHE A 90 -5.34 -14.81 -2.88
CA PHE A 90 -3.99 -15.20 -2.51
C PHE A 90 -2.92 -14.21 -2.98
N VAL A 91 -2.99 -13.75 -4.23
CA VAL A 91 -2.06 -12.77 -4.78
C VAL A 91 -2.18 -11.44 -4.04
N THR A 92 -3.41 -10.93 -3.86
CA THR A 92 -3.65 -9.66 -3.16
C THR A 92 -3.27 -9.73 -1.68
N ALA A 93 -3.50 -10.86 -1.00
CA ALA A 93 -3.03 -11.09 0.36
C ALA A 93 -1.49 -11.10 0.44
N THR A 94 -0.82 -11.74 -0.52
CA THR A 94 0.64 -11.80 -0.57
C THR A 94 1.26 -10.42 -0.76
N VAL A 95 0.72 -9.61 -1.68
CA VAL A 95 1.15 -8.23 -1.91
C VAL A 95 0.96 -7.37 -0.64
N ASN A 96 -0.12 -7.60 0.11
CA ASN A 96 -0.43 -6.86 1.33
C ASN A 96 0.19 -7.44 2.61
N ALA A 97 0.89 -8.58 2.56
CA ALA A 97 1.47 -9.20 3.76
C ALA A 97 2.39 -8.24 4.54
N ARG A 98 3.02 -7.27 3.85
CA ARG A 98 3.81 -6.18 4.45
C ARG A 98 3.03 -5.38 5.50
N SER A 99 1.72 -5.21 5.33
CA SER A 99 0.86 -4.47 6.25
C SER A 99 0.74 -5.16 7.61
N ILE A 100 0.92 -6.48 7.68
CA ILE A 100 0.95 -7.25 8.94
C ILE A 100 2.17 -6.84 9.76
N LEU A 101 3.34 -6.79 9.14
CA LEU A 101 4.59 -6.38 9.80
C LEU A 101 4.53 -4.91 10.24
N GLN A 102 4.00 -4.03 9.37
CA GLN A 102 3.79 -2.62 9.70
C GLN A 102 2.83 -2.44 10.88
N GLY A 103 1.71 -3.15 10.90
CA GLY A 103 0.76 -3.15 12.02
C GLY A 103 1.39 -3.69 13.31
N ALA A 104 2.16 -4.78 13.22
CA ALA A 104 2.87 -5.36 14.36
C ALA A 104 3.90 -4.39 14.97
N SER A 105 4.62 -3.63 14.14
CA SER A 105 5.59 -2.64 14.63
C SER A 105 4.96 -1.51 15.48
N LEU A 106 3.66 -1.25 15.29
CA LEU A 106 2.90 -0.26 16.06
C LEU A 106 2.04 -0.89 17.16
N GLN A 107 2.07 -2.22 17.33
CA GLN A 107 1.26 -2.93 18.32
C GLN A 107 1.41 -2.36 19.75
N PRO A 108 2.61 -2.02 20.27
CA PRO A 108 2.75 -1.47 21.62
C PRO A 108 2.06 -0.10 21.79
N TRP A 109 1.88 0.63 20.70
CA TRP A 109 1.16 1.90 20.69
C TRP A 109 -0.36 1.67 20.60
N PHE A 110 -0.79 0.79 19.69
CA PHE A 110 -2.22 0.52 19.44
C PHE A 110 -2.86 -0.26 20.60
N ALA A 111 -2.11 -1.11 21.30
CA ALA A 111 -2.61 -1.93 22.42
C ALA A 111 -3.25 -1.11 23.56
N ARG A 112 -2.98 0.20 23.62
CA ARG A 112 -3.52 1.13 24.62
C ARG A 112 -4.95 1.59 24.32
N TYR A 113 -5.47 1.31 23.13
CA TYR A 113 -6.76 1.81 22.66
C TYR A 113 -7.81 0.69 22.57
N PRO A 114 -9.12 1.02 22.66
CA PRO A 114 -10.18 0.03 22.49
C PRO A 114 -10.10 -0.66 21.14
N ARG A 115 -10.46 -1.95 21.09
CA ARG A 115 -10.43 -2.76 19.86
C ARG A 115 -11.16 -2.12 18.68
N ARG A 116 -12.26 -1.41 18.92
CA ARG A 116 -13.04 -0.71 17.88
C ARG A 116 -12.25 0.45 17.23
N VAL A 117 -11.51 1.22 18.05
CA VAL A 117 -10.65 2.30 17.56
C VAL A 117 -9.52 1.73 16.71
N ASN A 118 -8.88 0.66 17.21
CA ASN A 118 -7.82 -0.02 16.46
C ASN A 118 -8.33 -0.64 15.15
N ALA A 119 -9.52 -1.25 15.15
CA ALA A 119 -10.10 -1.80 13.92
C ALA A 119 -10.36 -0.72 12.87
N PHE A 120 -10.94 0.41 13.27
CA PHE A 120 -11.16 1.54 12.36
C PHE A 120 -9.84 2.15 11.87
N GLN A 121 -8.86 2.27 12.75
CA GLN A 121 -7.56 2.80 12.37
C GLN A 121 -6.81 1.88 11.41
N LEU A 122 -6.87 0.56 11.64
CA LEU A 122 -6.28 -0.44 10.77
C LEU A 122 -6.97 -0.49 9.39
N PHE A 123 -8.27 -0.16 9.32
CA PHE A 123 -8.97 -0.03 8.05
C PHE A 123 -8.40 1.10 7.18
N VAL A 124 -8.11 2.26 7.76
CA VAL A 124 -7.48 3.40 7.03
C VAL A 124 -5.95 3.39 7.08
N PHE A 125 -5.35 2.22 7.36
CA PHE A 125 -3.91 2.09 7.55
C PHE A 125 -3.19 1.75 6.24
N THR A 126 -2.08 2.44 5.99
CA THR A 126 -1.22 2.32 4.81
C THR A 126 0.24 2.46 5.22
N ASP A 127 1.15 2.18 4.29
CA ASP A 127 2.58 2.44 4.45
C ASP A 127 2.88 3.93 4.67
N ALA A 128 2.10 4.83 4.06
CA ALA A 128 2.25 6.28 4.22
C ALA A 128 1.94 6.77 5.65
N ASN A 129 0.81 6.39 6.24
CA ASN A 129 0.52 6.79 7.62
C ASN A 129 1.26 5.94 8.68
N TRP A 130 1.70 4.73 8.34
CA TRP A 130 2.71 4.01 9.12
C TRP A 130 4.04 4.79 9.20
N LEU A 131 4.56 5.28 8.07
CA LEU A 131 5.80 6.05 8.02
C LEU A 131 5.68 7.35 8.82
N ILE A 132 4.56 8.06 8.68
CA ILE A 132 4.29 9.27 9.47
C ILE A 132 4.20 8.94 10.96
N GLY A 133 3.50 7.86 11.32
CA GLY A 133 3.33 7.42 12.71
C GLY A 133 4.64 7.01 13.37
N THR A 134 5.47 6.22 12.69
CA THR A 134 6.78 5.79 13.19
C THR A 134 7.73 6.98 13.37
N ARG A 135 7.79 7.91 12.41
CA ARG A 135 8.57 9.16 12.56
C ARG A 135 8.06 10.02 13.72
N TYR A 136 6.75 10.21 13.82
CA TYR A 136 6.14 10.96 14.92
C TYR A 136 6.44 10.34 16.28
N ARG A 137 6.44 9.01 16.39
CA ARG A 137 6.82 8.27 17.60
C ARG A 137 8.30 8.44 17.94
N ALA A 138 9.18 8.43 16.94
CA ALA A 138 10.61 8.67 17.14
C ALA A 138 10.90 10.10 17.64
N GLU A 139 10.06 11.07 17.27
CA GLU A 139 10.09 12.46 17.76
C GLU A 139 9.49 12.62 19.18
N GLY A 140 9.11 11.52 19.86
CA GLY A 140 8.49 11.54 21.19
C GLY A 140 6.96 11.74 21.19
N GLY A 141 6.33 11.74 20.01
CA GLY A 141 4.89 11.85 19.86
C GLY A 141 4.12 10.66 20.42
N THR A 142 2.96 10.91 21.03
CA THR A 142 2.11 9.86 21.64
C THR A 142 0.67 9.85 21.15
N ASP A 143 0.23 10.89 20.44
CA ASP A 143 -1.13 11.04 19.95
C ASP A 143 -1.39 10.21 18.70
N LEU A 144 -2.29 9.22 18.84
CA LEU A 144 -2.69 8.33 17.75
C LEU A 144 -3.46 9.06 16.64
N GLY A 145 -4.04 10.22 16.95
CA GLY A 145 -4.72 11.08 16.01
C GLY A 145 -3.87 11.41 14.78
N VAL A 146 -2.54 11.47 14.90
CA VAL A 146 -1.64 11.71 13.77
C VAL A 146 -1.73 10.61 12.71
N VAL A 147 -1.77 9.35 13.12
CA VAL A 147 -1.88 8.20 12.19
C VAL A 147 -3.27 8.15 11.57
N LEU A 148 -4.30 8.35 12.41
CA LEU A 148 -5.69 8.31 11.97
C LEU A 148 -6.01 9.45 11.00
N GLY A 149 -5.60 10.68 11.31
CA GLY A 149 -5.82 11.85 10.46
C GLY A 149 -5.12 11.74 9.12
N ALA A 150 -3.89 11.22 9.10
CA ALA A 150 -3.18 10.92 7.85
C ALA A 150 -3.93 9.84 7.04
N GLY A 151 -4.38 8.76 7.69
CA GLY A 151 -5.12 7.67 7.05
C GLY A 151 -6.44 8.12 6.43
N LEU A 152 -7.23 8.91 7.17
CA LEU A 152 -8.51 9.47 6.69
C LEU A 152 -8.31 10.41 5.51
N CYS A 153 -7.28 11.26 5.56
CA CYS A 153 -6.96 12.15 4.44
C CYS A 153 -6.60 11.36 3.18
N LEU A 154 -5.75 10.34 3.31
CA LEU A 154 -5.38 9.46 2.20
C LEU A 154 -6.57 8.70 1.64
N TRP A 155 -7.42 8.13 2.51
CA TRP A 155 -8.61 7.38 2.11
C TRP A 155 -9.57 8.26 1.31
N THR A 156 -9.88 9.45 1.81
CA THR A 156 -10.76 10.39 1.11
C THR A 156 -10.18 10.80 -0.24
N VAL A 157 -8.89 11.16 -0.29
CA VAL A 157 -8.24 11.55 -1.54
C VAL A 157 -8.21 10.39 -2.53
N TRP A 158 -7.95 9.16 -2.07
CA TRP A 158 -7.94 7.96 -2.91
C TRP A 158 -9.29 7.69 -3.57
N VAL A 159 -10.37 7.69 -2.78
CA VAL A 159 -11.72 7.45 -3.28
C VAL A 159 -12.14 8.55 -4.25
N LEU A 160 -11.88 9.82 -3.90
CA LEU A 160 -12.26 10.95 -4.76
C LEU A 160 -11.45 10.99 -6.06
N ALA A 161 -10.16 10.70 -6.02
CA ALA A 161 -9.29 10.71 -7.20
C ALA A 161 -9.50 9.49 -8.12
N THR A 162 -10.12 8.41 -7.61
CA THR A 162 -10.57 7.28 -8.45
C THR A 162 -11.60 7.73 -9.50
N ILE A 163 -12.48 8.67 -9.14
CA ILE A 163 -13.57 9.15 -10.01
C ILE A 163 -13.05 9.78 -11.32
N PRO A 164 -12.21 10.84 -11.31
CA PRO A 164 -11.71 11.43 -12.54
C PRO A 164 -10.88 10.43 -13.35
N GLY A 165 -10.12 9.53 -12.71
CA GLY A 165 -9.39 8.48 -13.42
C GLY A 165 -10.31 7.53 -14.17
N TYR A 166 -11.39 7.08 -13.52
CA TYR A 166 -12.40 6.25 -14.17
C TYR A 166 -13.06 6.98 -15.33
N LEU A 167 -13.51 8.22 -15.12
CA LEU A 167 -14.17 9.01 -16.15
C LEU A 167 -13.25 9.20 -17.37
N LEU A 168 -12.00 9.58 -17.15
CA LEU A 168 -11.01 9.72 -18.22
C LEU A 168 -10.76 8.39 -18.95
N GLY A 169 -10.66 7.27 -18.23
CA GLY A 169 -10.52 5.94 -18.84
C GLY A 169 -11.74 5.51 -19.65
N SER A 170 -12.95 5.84 -19.18
CA SER A 170 -14.22 5.46 -19.82
C SER A 170 -14.53 6.23 -21.10
N LEU A 171 -13.96 7.44 -21.26
CA LEU A 171 -14.14 8.27 -22.45
C LEU A 171 -13.35 7.74 -23.66
N VAL A 172 -12.44 6.80 -23.44
CA VAL A 172 -11.57 6.27 -24.49
C VAL A 172 -12.17 4.98 -25.05
N ALA A 173 -12.71 5.09 -26.27
CA ALA A 173 -13.35 3.97 -26.98
C ALA A 173 -12.38 2.84 -27.36
N ASP A 174 -11.11 3.17 -27.67
CA ASP A 174 -10.04 2.20 -27.84
C ASP A 174 -8.86 2.53 -26.89
N PRO A 175 -8.77 1.82 -25.74
CA PRO A 175 -7.69 2.01 -24.78
C PRO A 175 -6.30 1.88 -25.38
N ARG A 176 -6.12 1.08 -26.44
CA ARG A 176 -4.82 0.83 -27.08
C ARG A 176 -4.31 2.03 -27.85
N GLN A 177 -5.21 2.82 -28.44
CA GLN A 177 -4.83 3.99 -29.25
C GLN A 177 -4.11 5.06 -28.40
N TYR A 178 -4.45 5.15 -27.12
CA TYR A 178 -3.92 6.15 -26.19
C TYR A 178 -2.96 5.55 -25.15
N GLY A 179 -2.60 4.27 -25.28
CA GLY A 179 -1.71 3.57 -24.35
C GLY A 179 -2.30 3.36 -22.95
N ILE A 180 -3.62 3.35 -22.81
CA ILE A 180 -4.30 3.12 -21.53
C ILE A 180 -4.09 1.68 -21.06
N ASP A 181 -3.92 0.74 -21.99
CA ASP A 181 -3.51 -0.63 -21.72
C ASP A 181 -2.11 -0.74 -21.10
N LEU A 182 -1.25 0.26 -21.29
CA LEU A 182 0.07 0.37 -20.68
C LEU A 182 0.08 1.08 -19.32
N VAL A 183 -1.06 1.52 -18.79
CA VAL A 183 -1.15 2.27 -17.52
C VAL A 183 -0.48 1.54 -16.38
N MET A 184 -0.66 0.21 -16.27
CA MET A 184 -0.06 -0.56 -15.19
C MET A 184 1.47 -0.69 -15.31
N PRO A 185 2.04 -1.15 -16.45
CA PRO A 185 3.48 -1.11 -16.65
C PRO A 185 4.10 0.28 -16.43
N ILE A 186 3.47 1.34 -16.97
CA ILE A 186 3.93 2.73 -16.81
C ILE A 186 3.91 3.13 -15.34
N PHE A 187 2.83 2.81 -14.62
CA PHE A 187 2.70 3.13 -13.20
C PHE A 187 3.80 2.45 -12.37
N PHE A 188 3.99 1.13 -12.53
CA PHE A 188 5.03 0.40 -11.80
C PHE A 188 6.43 0.90 -12.17
N ALA A 189 6.69 1.20 -13.45
CA ALA A 189 7.96 1.79 -13.88
C ALA A 189 8.18 3.19 -13.27
N ALA A 190 7.16 4.05 -13.25
CA ALA A 190 7.24 5.37 -12.63
C ALA A 190 7.47 5.28 -11.12
N MET A 191 6.91 4.27 -10.46
CA MET A 191 7.07 4.06 -9.01
C MET A 191 8.52 3.65 -8.63
N ILE A 192 9.31 3.12 -9.56
CA ILE A 192 10.73 2.81 -9.32
C ILE A 192 11.53 4.10 -9.12
N VAL A 193 11.17 5.20 -9.79
CA VAL A 193 11.89 6.48 -9.75
C VAL A 193 12.03 7.02 -8.32
N PRO A 194 10.95 7.23 -7.53
CA PRO A 194 11.09 7.71 -6.16
C PRO A 194 11.69 6.67 -5.20
N LEU A 195 11.70 5.39 -5.57
CA LEU A 195 12.32 4.33 -4.76
C LEU A 195 13.84 4.27 -4.95
N TRP A 196 14.38 4.87 -6.01
CA TRP A 196 15.78 4.73 -6.40
C TRP A 196 16.73 5.28 -5.32
N ARG A 197 17.55 4.39 -4.74
CA ARG A 197 18.57 4.72 -3.73
C ARG A 197 20.00 4.46 -4.20
N GLY A 198 20.20 4.35 -5.52
CA GLY A 198 21.49 4.06 -6.14
C GLY A 198 21.62 2.62 -6.63
N ARG A 199 22.73 2.35 -7.33
CA ARG A 199 22.94 1.11 -8.10
C ARG A 199 22.94 -0.15 -7.26
N ARG A 200 23.52 -0.11 -6.05
CA ARG A 200 23.57 -1.27 -5.14
C ARG A 200 22.18 -1.61 -4.59
N ALA A 201 21.43 -0.61 -4.16
CA ALA A 201 20.08 -0.77 -3.65
C ALA A 201 19.07 -1.24 -4.72
N ALA A 202 19.40 -1.09 -6.01
CA ALA A 202 18.58 -1.58 -7.12
C ALA A 202 18.85 -3.05 -7.48
N LEU A 203 19.95 -3.65 -7.01
CA LEU A 203 20.33 -5.03 -7.34
C LEU A 203 19.27 -6.07 -6.90
N PRO A 204 18.66 -5.97 -5.70
CA PRO A 204 17.54 -6.83 -5.32
C PRO A 204 16.34 -6.75 -6.28
N TRP A 205 16.06 -5.58 -6.85
CA TRP A 205 14.95 -5.40 -7.78
C TRP A 205 15.21 -6.08 -9.12
N VAL A 206 16.45 -5.98 -9.61
CA VAL A 206 16.86 -6.66 -10.84
C VAL A 206 16.79 -8.17 -10.66
N ILE A 207 17.28 -8.69 -9.52
CA ILE A 207 17.20 -10.11 -9.19
C ILE A 207 15.74 -10.56 -9.13
N ALA A 208 14.89 -9.84 -8.38
CA ALA A 208 13.46 -10.12 -8.29
C ALA A 208 12.80 -10.15 -9.68
N GLY A 209 13.11 -9.18 -10.53
CA GLY A 209 12.56 -9.06 -11.89
C GLY A 209 12.99 -10.20 -12.80
N VAL A 210 14.29 -10.54 -12.83
CA VAL A 210 14.81 -11.66 -13.63
C VAL A 210 14.22 -12.98 -13.17
N VAL A 211 14.19 -13.22 -11.86
CA VAL A 211 13.62 -14.45 -11.29
C VAL A 211 12.12 -14.54 -11.59
N ALA A 212 11.38 -13.44 -11.47
CA ALA A 212 9.96 -13.40 -11.85
C ALA A 212 9.74 -13.72 -13.33
N LEU A 213 10.56 -13.16 -14.24
CA LEU A 213 10.46 -13.42 -15.68
C LEU A 213 10.79 -14.87 -16.04
N VAL A 214 11.74 -15.48 -15.36
CA VAL A 214 12.07 -16.90 -15.56
C VAL A 214 10.95 -17.77 -14.99
N ALA A 215 10.48 -17.48 -13.78
CA ALA A 215 9.39 -18.21 -13.14
C ALA A 215 8.09 -18.14 -13.95
N SER A 216 7.77 -16.99 -14.55
CA SER A 216 6.56 -16.83 -15.37
C SER A 216 6.58 -17.65 -16.66
N LYS A 217 7.77 -18.09 -17.12
CA LYS A 217 7.90 -18.98 -18.29
C LYS A 217 7.88 -20.47 -17.92
N LEU A 218 8.21 -20.79 -16.67
CA LEU A 218 8.35 -22.17 -16.20
C LEU A 218 7.11 -22.67 -15.44
N ILE A 219 6.38 -21.76 -14.80
CA ILE A 219 5.27 -22.07 -13.90
C ILE A 219 4.05 -21.28 -14.35
N ASP A 220 2.98 -22.00 -14.67
CA ASP A 220 1.70 -21.39 -15.01
C ASP A 220 1.07 -20.67 -13.81
N GLY A 221 0.33 -19.61 -14.09
CA GLY A 221 -0.37 -18.80 -13.08
C GLY A 221 0.52 -17.70 -12.49
N TYR A 222 0.31 -17.39 -11.20
CA TYR A 222 0.86 -16.18 -10.57
C TYR A 222 1.99 -16.45 -9.57
N ALA A 223 2.55 -17.66 -9.57
CA ALA A 223 3.64 -18.05 -8.68
C ALA A 223 4.88 -17.13 -8.85
N PHE A 224 5.08 -16.58 -10.05
CA PHE A 224 6.18 -15.66 -10.35
C PHE A 224 6.19 -14.41 -9.46
N ILE A 225 5.03 -13.92 -9.01
CA ILE A 225 4.94 -12.77 -8.10
C ILE A 225 5.63 -13.09 -6.77
N ILE A 226 5.38 -14.29 -6.24
CA ILE A 226 5.90 -14.73 -4.95
C ILE A 226 7.37 -15.09 -5.06
N ILE A 227 7.75 -15.86 -6.08
CA ILE A 227 9.14 -16.29 -6.30
C ILE A 227 10.03 -15.06 -6.56
N GLY A 228 9.56 -14.10 -7.36
CA GLY A 228 10.22 -12.81 -7.55
C GLY A 228 10.34 -12.01 -6.26
N ALA A 229 9.27 -11.87 -5.49
CA ALA A 229 9.29 -11.14 -4.23
C ALA A 229 10.25 -11.75 -3.19
N LEU A 230 10.22 -13.09 -3.03
CA LEU A 230 11.09 -13.81 -2.09
C LEU A 230 12.56 -13.73 -2.52
N SER A 231 12.86 -13.91 -3.80
CA SER A 231 14.24 -13.80 -4.29
C SER A 231 14.80 -12.38 -4.12
N GLY A 232 13.99 -11.35 -4.38
CA GLY A 232 14.35 -9.96 -4.10
C GLY A 232 14.59 -9.69 -2.62
N ALA A 233 13.70 -10.17 -1.75
CA ALA A 233 13.85 -10.01 -0.30
C ALA A 233 15.11 -10.70 0.23
N LEU A 234 15.38 -11.93 -0.23
CA LEU A 234 16.61 -12.67 0.13
C LEU A 234 17.86 -11.96 -0.37
N ALA A 235 17.86 -11.51 -1.63
CA ALA A 235 18.98 -10.76 -2.18
C ALA A 235 19.23 -9.46 -1.40
N GLY A 236 18.16 -8.75 -1.04
CA GLY A 236 18.24 -7.54 -0.20
C GLY A 236 18.89 -7.82 1.16
N ALA A 237 18.45 -8.89 1.85
CA ALA A 237 19.00 -9.27 3.15
C ALA A 237 20.52 -9.52 3.09
N PHE A 238 20.98 -10.31 2.11
CA PHE A 238 22.42 -10.61 1.97
C PHE A 238 23.26 -9.40 1.52
N LEU A 239 22.66 -8.44 0.83
CA LEU A 239 23.35 -7.25 0.34
C LEU A 239 23.43 -6.14 1.41
N ASP A 240 22.42 -6.03 2.27
CA ASP A 240 22.40 -5.08 3.38
C ASP A 240 23.32 -5.52 4.54
N ASP A 241 23.47 -6.83 4.79
CA ASP A 241 24.41 -7.37 5.80
C ASP A 241 25.90 -7.19 5.43
N ALA A 242 26.20 -6.81 4.18
CA ALA A 242 27.56 -6.62 3.67
C ALA A 242 28.05 -5.15 3.73
N ALA A 243 27.30 -4.25 4.37
CA ALA A 243 27.59 -2.81 4.52
C ALA A 243 27.83 -2.42 5.98
#